data_AF-A0A6M0RSM7-F1
#
_entry.id   AF-A0A6M0RSM7-F1
#
_cell.length_a   1.000
_cell.length_b   1.000
_cell.length_c   1.000
_cell.angle_alpha   90.00
_cell.angle_beta   90.00
_cell.angle_gamma   90.00
#
_symmetry.space_group_name_H-M   'P 1'
#
loop_
_entity.id
_entity.type
_entity.pdbx_description
1 polymer ?
#
loop_
_entity_poly.entity_id
_entity_poly.type
_entity_poly.pdbx_seq_one_letter_code
_entity_poly.pdbx_strand_id
1 'polypeptide(L)'
;MRGLDALEAGLTPLRKKLAQDNYYRFSSVDEVQLGAKLGVRIDANRATVDDWLRLPGISIHQARSLVELSRSGMLLTCWDDVAAITGIGLQQLQVFEGVVQFYYYDLDSEVMPRQLLINQASARELTTIPSIDLALAERLVYGRHRYGPYRDWLDLKRRLQLPPEVITELLHYLRF
;
A
#
# COMPACT_ATOMS: atom_id res chain seq x y z
N MET A 1 -34.31 13.39 -12.61
CA MET A 1 -34.46 12.18 -11.78
C MET A 1 -33.90 10.88 -12.40
N ARG A 2 -33.45 10.83 -13.68
CA ARG A 2 -32.97 9.59 -14.33
C ARG A 2 -31.51 9.16 -14.04
N GLY A 3 -30.67 10.03 -13.46
CA GLY A 3 -29.24 9.75 -13.28
C GLY A 3 -28.89 8.96 -12.02
N LEU A 4 -29.74 9.01 -10.98
CA LEU A 4 -29.51 8.30 -9.71
C LEU A 4 -29.80 6.80 -9.84
N ASP A 5 -30.90 6.44 -10.50
CA ASP A 5 -31.32 5.04 -10.69
C ASP A 5 -30.32 4.21 -11.52
N ALA A 6 -29.67 4.82 -12.53
CA ALA A 6 -28.68 4.15 -13.36
C ALA A 6 -27.35 3.87 -12.61
N LEU A 7 -26.97 4.76 -11.69
CA LEU A 7 -25.78 4.58 -10.85
C LEU A 7 -26.04 3.56 -9.74
N GLU A 8 -27.25 3.49 -9.16
CA GLU A 8 -27.61 2.46 -8.17
C GLU A 8 -27.64 1.04 -8.77
N ALA A 9 -28.09 0.89 -10.02
CA ALA A 9 -28.09 -0.39 -10.71
C ALA A 9 -26.67 -1.02 -10.83
N GLY A 10 -25.63 -0.18 -10.91
CA GLY A 10 -24.23 -0.62 -10.99
C GLY A 10 -23.61 -1.03 -9.65
N LEU A 11 -24.20 -0.68 -8.51
CA LEU A 11 -23.62 -0.96 -7.18
C LEU A 11 -23.64 -2.45 -6.84
N THR A 12 -24.75 -3.14 -7.10
CA THR A 12 -24.91 -4.56 -6.73
C THR A 12 -23.93 -5.48 -7.47
N PRO A 13 -23.75 -5.36 -8.81
CA PRO A 13 -22.75 -6.14 -9.54
C PRO A 13 -21.32 -5.84 -9.08
N LEU A 14 -20.97 -4.56 -8.90
CA LEU A 14 -19.62 -4.18 -8.46
C LEU A 14 -19.31 -4.70 -7.05
N ARG A 15 -20.26 -4.58 -6.12
CA ARG A 15 -20.12 -5.11 -4.76
C ARG A 15 -19.81 -6.61 -4.78
N LYS A 16 -20.46 -7.38 -5.66
CA LYS A 16 -20.19 -8.81 -5.82
C LYS A 16 -18.77 -9.06 -6.33
N LYS A 17 -18.31 -8.31 -7.34
CA LYS A 17 -16.94 -8.43 -7.87
C LYS A 17 -15.89 -8.14 -6.79
N LEU A 18 -16.06 -7.02 -6.07
CA LEU A 18 -15.14 -6.63 -4.98
C LEU A 18 -15.12 -7.63 -3.82
N ALA A 19 -16.24 -8.31 -3.55
CA ALA A 19 -16.28 -9.36 -2.52
C ALA A 19 -15.59 -10.67 -2.97
N GLN A 20 -15.49 -10.90 -4.27
CA GLN A 20 -14.84 -12.08 -4.84
C GLN A 20 -13.34 -11.87 -5.05
N ASP A 21 -12.94 -10.65 -5.37
CA ASP A 21 -11.56 -10.28 -5.67
C ASP A 21 -11.22 -8.92 -5.04
N ASN A 22 -10.40 -8.97 -4.00
CA ASN A 22 -9.91 -7.77 -3.29
C ASN A 22 -9.03 -6.88 -4.18
N TYR A 23 -8.42 -7.44 -5.23
CA TYR A 23 -7.57 -6.74 -6.20
C TYR A 23 -8.28 -6.49 -7.54
N TYR A 24 -9.61 -6.56 -7.54
CA TYR A 24 -10.40 -6.28 -8.73
C TYR A 24 -10.02 -4.92 -9.33
N ARG A 25 -9.70 -4.94 -10.62
CA ARG A 25 -9.35 -3.75 -11.40
C ARG A 25 -10.60 -3.11 -11.98
N PHE A 26 -10.81 -1.84 -11.67
CA PHE A 26 -11.94 -1.10 -12.18
C PHE A 26 -11.84 -0.97 -13.70
N SER A 27 -12.93 -1.28 -14.38
CA SER A 27 -13.01 -1.30 -15.83
C SER A 27 -13.26 0.10 -16.42
N SER A 28 -13.73 1.05 -15.60
CA SER A 28 -14.03 2.41 -16.03
C SER A 28 -13.97 3.41 -14.87
N VAL A 29 -13.96 4.69 -15.21
CA VAL A 29 -14.07 5.80 -14.24
C VAL A 29 -15.37 5.72 -13.44
N ASP A 30 -16.49 5.38 -14.08
CA ASP A 30 -17.76 5.21 -13.37
C ASP A 30 -17.68 4.11 -12.31
N GLU A 31 -16.98 3.01 -12.60
CA GLU A 31 -16.80 1.91 -11.64
C GLU A 31 -15.91 2.35 -10.45
N VAL A 32 -14.92 3.22 -10.67
CA VAL A 32 -14.16 3.85 -9.58
C VAL A 32 -15.07 4.67 -8.67
N GLN A 33 -15.95 5.49 -9.24
CA GLN A 33 -16.89 6.33 -8.48
C GLN A 33 -17.89 5.50 -7.68
N LEU A 34 -18.36 4.38 -8.24
CA LEU A 34 -19.18 3.41 -7.50
C LEU A 34 -18.36 2.71 -6.40
N GLY A 35 -17.10 2.36 -6.66
CA GLY A 35 -16.18 1.81 -5.67
C GLY A 35 -15.99 2.73 -4.47
N ALA A 36 -15.86 4.04 -4.72
CA ALA A 36 -15.80 5.06 -3.67
C ALA A 36 -17.05 5.05 -2.77
N LYS A 37 -18.25 4.94 -3.37
CA LYS A 37 -19.52 4.84 -2.62
C LYS A 37 -19.64 3.54 -1.84
N LEU A 38 -19.05 2.45 -2.33
CA LEU A 38 -18.98 1.16 -1.64
C LEU A 38 -17.89 1.12 -0.55
N GLY A 39 -17.19 2.23 -0.31
CA GLY A 39 -16.19 2.34 0.75
C GLY A 39 -14.79 1.88 0.36
N VAL A 40 -14.51 1.65 -0.92
CA VAL A 40 -13.14 1.35 -1.37
C VAL A 40 -12.28 2.59 -1.13
N ARG A 41 -11.18 2.41 -0.40
CA ARG A 41 -10.18 3.44 -0.15
C ARG A 41 -8.79 2.87 -0.40
N ILE A 42 -7.98 3.61 -1.14
CA ILE A 42 -6.57 3.34 -1.40
C ILE A 42 -5.80 4.46 -0.74
N ASP A 43 -4.96 4.12 0.22
CA ASP A 43 -4.03 5.06 0.82
C ASP A 43 -2.83 5.21 -0.11
N ALA A 44 -2.65 6.40 -0.72
CA ALA A 44 -1.59 6.64 -1.71
C ALA A 44 -0.19 6.30 -1.20
N ASN A 45 0.05 6.49 0.10
CA ASN A 45 1.37 6.29 0.72
C ASN A 45 1.55 4.88 1.28
N ARG A 46 0.51 4.03 1.31
CA ARG A 46 0.57 2.62 1.71
C ARG A 46 0.15 1.65 0.60
N ALA A 47 -0.29 2.17 -0.54
CA ALA A 47 -0.73 1.40 -1.69
C ALA A 47 0.37 0.48 -2.21
N THR A 48 0.00 -0.75 -2.53
CA THR A 48 0.84 -1.69 -3.27
C THR A 48 0.79 -1.41 -4.77
N VAL A 49 1.64 -2.10 -5.53
CA VAL A 49 1.57 -2.04 -7.00
C VAL A 49 0.20 -2.52 -7.49
N ASP A 50 -0.34 -3.58 -6.88
CA ASP A 50 -1.66 -4.11 -7.23
C ASP A 50 -2.77 -3.11 -6.91
N ASP A 51 -2.68 -2.36 -5.80
CA ASP A 51 -3.65 -1.30 -5.47
C ASP A 51 -3.70 -0.22 -6.55
N TRP A 52 -2.53 0.28 -6.98
CA TRP A 52 -2.45 1.28 -8.05
C TRP A 52 -2.98 0.75 -9.39
N LEU A 53 -2.77 -0.53 -9.68
CA LEU A 53 -3.28 -1.18 -10.90
C LEU A 53 -4.79 -1.40 -10.88
N ARG A 54 -5.46 -1.20 -9.74
CA ARG A 54 -6.93 -1.19 -9.71
C ARG A 54 -7.50 0.01 -10.46
N LEU A 55 -6.72 1.09 -10.59
CA LEU A 55 -7.15 2.32 -11.24
C LEU A 55 -6.94 2.24 -12.76
N PRO A 56 -7.98 2.49 -13.57
CA PRO A 56 -7.87 2.42 -15.02
C PRO A 56 -6.91 3.52 -15.52
N GLY A 57 -5.99 3.17 -16.43
CA GLY A 57 -5.05 4.13 -17.01
C GLY A 57 -3.73 4.28 -16.24
N ILE A 58 -3.55 3.62 -15.10
CA ILE A 58 -2.25 3.51 -14.43
C ILE A 58 -1.50 2.28 -14.97
N SER A 59 -0.32 2.50 -15.55
CA SER A 59 0.55 1.40 -16.00
C SER A 59 1.33 0.76 -14.85
N ILE A 60 1.80 -0.48 -15.06
CA ILE A 60 2.67 -1.17 -14.10
C ILE A 60 3.95 -0.39 -13.77
N HIS A 61 4.51 0.34 -14.74
CA HIS A 61 5.71 1.14 -14.53
C HIS A 61 5.43 2.32 -13.60
N GLN A 62 4.33 3.05 -13.86
CA GLN A 62 3.89 4.15 -13.00
C GLN A 62 3.56 3.69 -11.59
N ALA A 63 2.82 2.58 -11.46
CA ALA A 63 2.52 1.98 -10.16
C ALA A 63 3.79 1.63 -9.37
N ARG A 64 4.81 1.06 -10.02
CA ARG A 64 6.10 0.77 -9.38
C ARG A 64 6.82 2.03 -8.94
N SER A 65 6.88 3.06 -9.78
CA SER A 65 7.51 4.34 -9.42
C SER A 65 6.87 4.98 -8.19
N LEU A 66 5.53 4.96 -8.09
CA LEU A 66 4.81 5.48 -6.92
C LEU A 66 5.13 4.69 -5.64
N VAL A 67 5.18 3.36 -5.74
CA VAL A 67 5.52 2.49 -4.60
C VAL A 67 6.98 2.65 -4.18
N GLU A 68 7.90 2.77 -5.13
CA GLU A 68 9.32 3.03 -4.86
C GLU A 68 9.51 4.37 -4.14
N LEU A 69 8.75 5.41 -4.52
CA LEU A 69 8.78 6.68 -3.83
C LEU A 69 8.34 6.56 -2.35
N SER A 70 7.18 5.94 -2.08
CA SER A 70 6.71 5.72 -0.70
C SER A 70 7.71 4.91 0.13
N ARG A 71 8.35 3.90 -0.48
CA ARG A 71 9.40 3.10 0.16
C ARG A 71 10.65 3.91 0.48
N SER A 72 10.95 4.96 -0.29
CA SER A 72 12.06 5.87 0.01
C SER A 72 11.81 6.77 1.22
N GLY A 73 10.57 6.80 1.74
CA GLY A 73 10.16 7.64 2.85
C GLY A 73 9.59 9.00 2.44
N MET A 74 9.56 9.30 1.14
CA MET A 74 8.87 10.48 0.61
C MET A 74 7.36 10.21 0.53
N LEU A 75 6.57 11.16 1.02
CA LEU A 75 5.11 11.08 1.04
C LEU A 75 4.51 11.85 -0.14
N LEU A 76 3.53 11.23 -0.78
CA LEU A 76 2.57 11.88 -1.67
C LEU A 76 1.58 12.66 -0.80
N THR A 77 1.46 13.95 -1.05
CA THR A 77 0.58 14.86 -0.31
C THR A 77 -0.63 15.30 -1.12
N CYS A 78 -0.52 15.28 -2.45
CA CYS A 78 -1.60 15.63 -3.36
C CYS A 78 -1.45 14.95 -4.73
N TRP A 79 -2.40 15.24 -5.61
CA TRP A 79 -2.38 14.75 -7.00
C TRP A 79 -1.27 15.34 -7.85
N ASP A 80 -0.76 16.53 -7.54
CA ASP A 80 0.39 17.12 -8.24
C ASP A 80 1.63 16.25 -8.10
N ASP A 81 1.86 15.67 -6.92
CA ASP A 81 2.97 14.74 -6.69
C ASP A 81 2.82 13.49 -7.57
N VAL A 82 1.62 12.93 -7.64
CA VAL A 82 1.31 11.76 -8.49
C VAL A 82 1.49 12.11 -9.97
N ALA A 83 1.04 13.28 -10.41
CA ALA A 83 1.21 13.76 -11.78
C ALA A 83 2.70 13.89 -12.15
N ALA A 84 3.51 14.47 -11.25
CA ALA A 84 4.94 14.65 -11.45
C ALA A 84 5.69 13.32 -11.63
N ILE A 85 5.30 12.27 -10.89
CA ILE A 85 5.95 10.94 -10.95
C ILE A 85 5.47 10.13 -12.15
N THR A 86 4.17 10.21 -12.46
CA THR A 86 3.55 9.34 -13.48
C THR A 86 3.54 9.96 -14.87
N GLY A 87 3.67 11.28 -14.98
CA GLY A 87 3.48 12.04 -16.21
C GLY A 87 2.01 12.15 -16.65
N ILE A 88 1.05 11.69 -15.83
CA ILE A 88 -0.38 11.77 -16.13
C ILE A 88 -0.88 13.17 -15.76
N GLY A 89 -1.70 13.76 -16.64
CA GLY A 89 -2.29 15.08 -16.39
C GLY A 89 -3.28 15.06 -15.21
N LEU A 90 -3.27 16.12 -14.40
CA LEU A 90 -4.11 16.27 -13.20
C LEU A 90 -5.59 15.96 -13.46
N GLN A 91 -6.18 16.46 -14.55
CA GLN A 91 -7.59 16.20 -14.88
C GLN A 91 -7.93 14.72 -15.00
N GLN A 92 -6.99 13.90 -15.49
CA GLN A 92 -7.18 12.45 -15.59
C GLN A 92 -7.06 11.78 -14.22
N LEU A 93 -6.22 12.30 -13.32
CA LEU A 93 -6.02 11.76 -11.98
C LEU A 93 -7.15 12.12 -11.01
N GLN A 94 -7.76 13.30 -11.17
CA GLN A 94 -8.85 13.77 -10.31
C GLN A 94 -10.06 12.82 -10.29
N VAL A 95 -10.25 12.02 -11.35
CA VAL A 95 -11.32 11.01 -11.39
C VAL A 95 -11.17 9.92 -10.32
N PHE A 96 -10.01 9.83 -9.65
CA PHE A 96 -9.72 8.87 -8.58
C PHE A 96 -9.87 9.44 -7.17
N GLU A 97 -10.20 10.72 -7.00
CA GLU A 97 -10.32 11.40 -5.69
C GLU A 97 -11.23 10.69 -4.69
N GLY A 98 -12.29 10.01 -5.15
CA GLY A 98 -13.21 9.27 -4.28
C GLY A 98 -12.62 7.99 -3.69
N VAL A 99 -11.56 7.44 -4.29
CA VAL A 99 -10.95 6.17 -3.90
C VAL A 99 -9.56 6.37 -3.32
N VAL A 100 -8.71 7.18 -3.96
CA VAL A 100 -7.35 7.43 -3.49
C VAL A 100 -7.35 8.57 -2.48
N GLN A 101 -6.69 8.35 -1.35
CA GLN A 101 -6.60 9.30 -0.25
C GLN A 101 -5.14 9.57 0.08
N PHE A 102 -4.84 10.83 0.40
CA PHE A 102 -3.55 11.28 0.90
C PHE A 102 -3.69 11.55 2.39
N TYR A 103 -3.17 10.65 3.22
CA TYR A 103 -3.18 10.82 4.67
C TYR A 103 -1.90 11.52 5.13
N TYR A 104 -2.06 12.43 6.10
CA TYR A 104 -0.95 12.90 6.90
C TYR A 104 -0.67 11.86 7.99
N TYR A 105 0.55 11.33 8.00
CA TYR A 105 1.02 10.57 9.15
C TYR A 105 1.77 11.54 10.02
N ASP A 106 1.23 11.79 11.21
CA ASP A 106 2.07 12.28 12.28
C ASP A 106 3.05 11.16 12.60
N LEU A 107 4.22 11.27 11.98
CA LEU A 107 5.27 10.30 12.18
C LEU A 107 5.57 10.31 13.69
N ASP A 108 5.65 11.47 14.35
CA ASP A 108 6.04 11.56 15.77
C ASP A 108 4.91 11.18 16.75
N SER A 109 3.77 10.71 16.24
CA SER A 109 2.63 10.30 17.05
C SER A 109 2.94 9.03 17.86
N GLU A 110 2.87 9.14 19.19
CA GLU A 110 2.91 7.99 20.10
C GLU A 110 1.68 7.07 19.98
N VAL A 111 0.62 7.51 19.28
CA VAL A 111 -0.69 6.84 19.20
C VAL A 111 -0.74 5.79 18.08
N MET A 112 0.15 5.87 17.08
CA MET A 112 0.24 4.90 15.99
C MET A 112 1.65 4.30 15.96
N PRO A 113 1.82 2.98 16.16
CA PRO A 113 3.15 2.39 16.08
C PRO A 113 3.70 2.61 14.66
N ARG A 114 4.77 3.42 14.56
CA ARG A 114 5.55 3.59 13.33
C ARG A 114 6.03 2.21 12.88
N GLN A 115 5.51 1.72 11.76
CA GLN A 115 6.05 0.52 11.15
C GLN A 115 7.44 0.82 10.56
N LEU A 116 8.45 0.12 11.06
CA LEU A 116 9.81 0.22 10.55
C LEU A 116 9.90 -0.41 9.16
N LEU A 117 10.59 0.28 8.25
CA LEU A 117 10.96 -0.27 6.95
C LEU A 117 12.01 -1.35 7.16
N ILE A 118 11.62 -2.63 7.11
CA ILE A 118 12.48 -3.79 7.41
C ILE A 118 13.74 -3.83 6.53
N ASN A 119 13.67 -3.26 5.33
CA ASN A 119 14.77 -3.22 4.37
C ASN A 119 15.75 -2.06 4.61
N GLN A 120 15.42 -1.12 5.49
CA GLN A 120 16.22 0.08 5.77
C GLN A 120 16.60 0.21 7.25
N ALA A 121 15.79 -0.30 8.17
CA ALA A 121 15.99 -0.19 9.61
C ALA A 121 17.32 -0.84 10.06
N SER A 122 18.09 -0.15 10.89
CA SER A 122 19.28 -0.68 11.55
C SER A 122 18.93 -1.81 12.53
N ALA A 123 19.92 -2.62 12.90
CA ALA A 123 19.72 -3.65 13.92
C ALA A 123 19.22 -3.05 15.25
N ARG A 124 19.73 -1.86 15.61
CA ARG A 124 19.30 -1.12 16.80
C ARG A 124 17.83 -0.68 16.73
N GLU A 125 17.38 -0.19 15.58
CA GLU A 125 15.95 0.16 15.41
C GLU A 125 15.07 -1.09 15.46
N LEU A 126 15.49 -2.20 14.84
CA LEU A 126 14.76 -3.46 14.88
C LEU A 126 14.60 -3.99 16.32
N THR A 127 15.61 -3.84 17.18
CA THR A 127 15.52 -4.25 18.61
C THR A 127 14.56 -3.42 19.45
N THR A 128 13.95 -2.35 18.90
CA THR A 128 12.87 -1.63 19.60
C THR A 128 11.54 -2.40 19.56
N ILE A 129 11.42 -3.40 18.69
CA ILE A 129 10.24 -4.24 18.57
C ILE A 129 10.30 -5.37 19.62
N PRO A 130 9.28 -5.56 20.48
CA PRO A 130 9.33 -6.52 21.59
C PRO A 130 9.69 -7.96 21.20
N SER A 131 9.29 -8.38 19.99
CA SER A 131 9.50 -9.74 19.48
C SER A 131 10.81 -9.93 18.71
N ILE A 132 11.65 -8.87 18.61
CA ILE A 132 12.95 -8.92 17.95
C ILE A 132 14.06 -8.74 18.98
N ASP A 133 14.76 -9.84 19.27
CA ASP A 133 16.02 -9.78 19.99
C ASP A 133 17.18 -9.35 19.07
N LEU A 134 18.34 -9.08 19.66
CA LEU A 134 19.53 -8.65 18.91
C LEU A 134 19.95 -9.69 17.86
N ALA A 135 19.86 -10.99 18.18
CA ALA A 135 20.24 -12.06 17.28
C ALA A 135 19.34 -12.10 16.03
N LEU A 136 18.03 -11.93 16.20
CA LEU A 136 17.09 -11.83 15.09
C LEU A 136 17.30 -10.54 14.29
N ALA A 137 17.54 -9.40 14.96
CA ALA A 137 17.85 -8.13 14.30
C ALA A 137 19.10 -8.22 13.41
N GLU A 138 20.17 -8.84 13.90
CA GLU A 138 21.39 -9.05 13.12
C GLU A 138 21.15 -10.00 11.95
N ARG A 139 20.39 -11.08 12.14
CA ARG A 139 20.00 -11.99 11.06
C ARG A 139 19.16 -11.31 9.98
N LEU A 140 18.27 -10.39 10.36
CA LEU A 140 17.47 -9.58 9.45
C LEU A 140 18.38 -8.68 8.58
N VAL A 141 19.27 -7.91 9.22
CA VAL A 141 20.19 -7.02 8.52
C VAL A 141 21.15 -7.81 7.62
N TYR A 142 21.71 -8.90 8.14
CA TYR A 142 22.58 -9.78 7.38
C TYR A 142 21.86 -10.40 6.16
N GLY A 143 20.63 -10.87 6.36
CA GLY A 143 19.85 -11.53 5.31
C GLY A 143 19.56 -10.61 4.13
N ARG A 144 19.15 -9.36 4.38
CA ARG A 144 18.93 -8.39 3.30
C ARG A 144 20.22 -7.94 2.60
N HIS A 145 21.34 -7.85 3.31
CA HIS A 145 22.63 -7.52 2.69
C HIS A 145 23.16 -8.66 1.82
N ARG A 146 23.01 -9.91 2.27
CA ARG A 146 23.54 -11.08 1.56
C ARG A 146 22.66 -11.55 0.40
N TYR A 147 21.34 -11.44 0.53
CA TYR A 147 20.38 -12.03 -0.42
C TYR A 147 19.46 -10.99 -1.09
N GLY A 148 19.76 -9.70 -0.93
CA GLY A 148 18.91 -8.60 -1.38
C GLY A 148 17.71 -8.36 -0.48
N PRO A 149 16.95 -7.27 -0.70
CA PRO A 149 15.84 -6.87 0.15
C PRO A 149 14.76 -7.94 0.24
N TYR A 150 14.08 -8.00 1.38
CA TYR A 150 12.89 -8.82 1.58
C TYR A 150 11.73 -8.25 0.77
N ARG A 151 11.01 -9.12 0.05
CA ARG A 151 9.93 -8.69 -0.86
C ARG A 151 8.59 -8.59 -0.16
N ASP A 152 8.31 -9.59 0.69
CA ASP A 152 7.03 -9.77 1.36
C ASP A 152 7.20 -10.68 2.59
N TRP A 153 6.11 -10.88 3.33
CA TRP A 153 6.07 -11.70 4.54
C TRP A 153 6.40 -13.17 4.30
N LEU A 154 6.05 -13.72 3.12
CA LEU A 154 6.33 -15.11 2.79
C LEU A 154 7.82 -15.31 2.51
N ASP A 155 8.44 -14.37 1.80
CA ASP A 155 9.88 -14.31 1.56
C ASP A 155 10.65 -14.20 2.88
N LEU A 156 10.23 -13.28 3.76
CA LEU A 156 10.83 -13.12 5.09
C LEU A 156 10.72 -14.41 5.93
N LYS A 157 9.52 -14.97 6.06
CA LYS A 157 9.25 -16.20 6.80
C LYS A 157 10.11 -17.35 6.31
N ARG A 158 10.22 -17.51 4.99
CA ARG A 158 11.01 -18.58 4.36
C ARG A 158 12.50 -18.42 4.62
N ARG A 159 13.04 -17.23 4.43
CA ARG A 159 14.49 -16.97 4.57
C ARG A 159 14.97 -17.08 6.00
N LEU A 160 14.16 -16.63 6.96
CA LEU A 160 14.52 -16.63 8.37
C LEU A 160 13.93 -17.81 9.16
N GLN A 161 13.14 -18.66 8.52
CA GLN A 161 12.46 -19.81 9.13
C GLN A 161 11.69 -19.39 10.40
N LEU A 162 10.99 -18.25 10.32
CA LEU A 162 10.31 -17.67 11.48
C LEU A 162 9.06 -18.48 11.84
N PRO A 163 8.80 -18.72 13.14
CA PRO A 163 7.54 -19.27 13.59
C PRO A 163 6.36 -18.38 13.16
N PRO A 164 5.17 -18.96 12.87
CA PRO A 164 3.98 -18.19 12.51
C PRO A 164 3.62 -17.09 13.53
N GLU A 165 3.83 -17.35 14.82
CA GLU A 165 3.48 -16.47 15.93
C GLU A 165 4.31 -15.18 15.87
N VAL A 166 5.61 -15.31 15.62
CA VAL A 166 6.53 -14.18 15.44
C VAL A 166 6.11 -13.35 14.23
N ILE A 167 5.72 -13.99 13.12
CA ILE A 167 5.24 -13.26 11.93
C ILE A 167 4.02 -12.40 12.27
N THR A 168 3.03 -12.95 12.99
CA THR A 168 1.82 -12.23 13.37
C THR A 168 2.12 -11.01 14.24
N GLU A 169 3.06 -11.11 15.18
CA GLU A 169 3.49 -9.97 15.98
C GLU A 169 4.14 -8.90 15.10
N LEU A 170 5.07 -9.31 14.23
CA LEU A 170 5.81 -8.41 13.34
C LEU A 170 4.92 -7.65 12.35
N LEU A 171 3.75 -8.19 11.95
CA LEU A 171 2.80 -7.52 11.05
C LEU A 171 2.43 -6.10 11.50
N HIS A 172 2.43 -5.86 12.81
CA HIS A 172 2.07 -4.57 13.40
C HIS A 172 3.23 -3.57 13.38
N TYR A 173 4.47 -4.05 13.28
CA TYR A 173 5.67 -3.25 13.50
C TYR A 173 6.57 -3.09 12.27
N LEU A 174 6.44 -3.93 11.24
CA LEU A 174 7.32 -3.89 10.07
C LEU A 174 6.53 -3.72 8.76
N ARG A 175 7.19 -3.10 7.78
CA ARG A 175 6.77 -3.04 6.37
C ARG A 175 7.99 -3.17 5.43
N PHE A 176 7.75 -3.51 4.15
CA PHE A 176 8.79 -3.85 3.15
C PHE A 176 9.23 -2.70 2.25
#